data_AF-A0A6J8BSY9-F1
#
_entry.id   AF-A0A6J8BSY9-F1
#
_cell.length_a   1.000
_cell.length_b   1.000
_cell.length_c   1.000
_cell.angle_alpha   90.00
_cell.angle_beta   90.00
_cell.angle_gamma   90.00
#
_symmetry.space_group_name_H-M   'P 1'
#
loop_
_entity.id
_entity.type
_entity.pdbx_description
1 polymer ?
#
loop_
_entity_poly.entity_id
_entity_poly.type
_entity_poly.pdbx_seq_one_letter_code
_entity_poly.pdbx_strand_id
1 'polypeptide(L)'
;MRLIQPRVRTNIYGERRFDIAIASLWNNLPSHPRHEHSIEHFKKNLKTHYFRLASRKQPVGYSTTYYRNISNLFHEYYLSEGSVTATNESYDVNSVVIDFSIEPTPTSLQRPLVIKFEHVQVNYSNPVCAFWDFDALYTPNGAWSFSGSKLVTTSEGITVCQYDHTTNFALLMSPGRAVIID
;
A
#
# COMPACT_ATOMS: atom_id res chain seq x y z
N MET A 1 -38.20 21.73 1.66
CA MET A 1 -38.91 21.52 0.37
C MET A 1 -38.03 20.72 -0.62
N ARG A 2 -38.61 19.83 -1.44
CA ARG A 2 -37.93 19.18 -2.58
C ARG A 2 -38.41 19.82 -3.88
N LEU A 3 -37.51 20.00 -4.83
CA LEU A 3 -37.84 20.55 -6.15
C LEU A 3 -38.26 19.42 -7.10
N ILE A 4 -39.23 19.70 -7.96
CA ILE A 4 -39.62 18.78 -9.04
C ILE A 4 -38.51 18.85 -10.11
N GLN A 5 -37.95 17.69 -10.45
CA GLN A 5 -36.95 17.62 -11.51
C GLN A 5 -37.66 17.59 -12.88
N PRO A 6 -37.43 18.57 -13.76
CA PRO A 6 -38.02 18.57 -15.09
C PRO A 6 -37.46 17.39 -15.90
N ARG A 7 -38.32 16.75 -16.71
CA ARG A 7 -37.91 15.69 -17.64
C ARG A 7 -37.45 16.32 -18.93
N VAL A 8 -36.17 16.15 -19.23
CA VAL A 8 -35.50 16.76 -20.39
C VAL A 8 -34.49 15.76 -20.93
N ARG A 9 -34.43 15.63 -22.26
CA ARG A 9 -33.34 14.89 -22.91
C ARG A 9 -32.05 15.70 -22.70
N THR A 10 -30.94 15.02 -22.44
CA THR A 10 -29.63 15.65 -22.16
C THR A 10 -28.61 15.19 -23.19
N ASN A 11 -29.04 15.06 -24.45
CA ASN A 11 -28.22 14.50 -25.54
C ASN A 11 -27.23 15.53 -26.11
N ILE A 12 -27.42 16.81 -25.82
CA ILE A 12 -26.57 17.91 -26.32
C ILE A 12 -26.09 18.79 -25.15
N TYR A 13 -24.86 19.31 -25.24
CA TYR A 13 -24.22 20.09 -24.17
C TYR A 13 -25.06 21.29 -23.69
N GLY A 14 -25.78 21.96 -24.60
CA GLY A 14 -26.67 23.10 -24.29
C GLY A 14 -27.97 22.74 -23.55
N GLU A 15 -28.29 21.46 -23.41
CA GLU A 15 -29.46 20.96 -22.64
C GLU A 15 -29.14 20.71 -21.16
N ARG A 16 -27.87 20.85 -20.74
CA ARG A 16 -27.45 20.81 -19.32
C ARG A 16 -27.65 22.16 -18.63
N ARG A 17 -28.83 22.75 -18.81
CA ARG A 17 -29.13 24.08 -18.28
C ARG A 17 -29.23 24.07 -16.75
N PHE A 18 -28.90 25.21 -16.14
CA PHE A 18 -28.79 25.35 -14.68
C PHE A 18 -30.10 25.04 -13.94
N ASP A 19 -31.25 25.39 -14.53
CA ASP A 19 -32.61 25.09 -14.09
C ASP A 19 -32.90 23.59 -13.99
N ILE A 20 -32.26 22.78 -14.83
CA ILE A 20 -32.40 21.31 -14.83
C ILE A 20 -31.51 20.70 -13.74
N ALA A 21 -30.26 21.18 -13.65
CA ALA A 21 -29.30 20.70 -12.66
C ALA A 21 -29.65 21.12 -11.23
N ILE A 22 -30.31 22.28 -11.06
CA ILE A 22 -30.69 22.85 -9.75
C ILE A 22 -31.55 21.91 -8.94
N ALA A 23 -32.55 21.27 -9.54
CA ALA A 23 -33.45 20.38 -8.80
C ALA A 23 -32.70 19.17 -8.24
N SER A 24 -31.81 18.59 -9.04
CA SER A 24 -30.96 17.47 -8.63
C SER A 24 -29.97 17.88 -7.52
N LEU A 25 -29.24 18.98 -7.72
CA LEU A 25 -28.30 19.50 -6.73
C LEU A 25 -28.99 19.83 -5.41
N TRP A 26 -30.10 20.56 -5.46
CA TRP A 26 -30.89 20.93 -4.29
C TRP A 26 -31.40 19.71 -3.53
N ASN A 27 -31.97 18.73 -4.23
CA ASN A 27 -32.55 17.54 -3.59
C ASN A 27 -31.51 16.63 -2.92
N ASN A 28 -30.24 16.70 -3.37
CA ASN A 28 -29.12 15.98 -2.77
C ASN A 28 -28.52 16.69 -1.54
N LEU A 29 -28.98 17.89 -1.20
CA LEU A 29 -28.54 18.57 0.02
C LEU A 29 -29.20 17.98 1.29
N PRO A 30 -28.50 18.00 2.44
CA PRO A 30 -29.09 17.62 3.73
C PRO A 30 -30.33 18.47 4.05
N SER A 31 -31.21 17.96 4.90
CA SER A 31 -32.44 18.67 5.29
C SER A 31 -32.16 20.03 5.94
N HIS A 32 -31.15 20.13 6.80
CA HIS A 32 -30.84 21.34 7.57
C HIS A 32 -30.56 22.58 6.68
N PRO A 33 -29.58 22.59 5.74
CA PRO A 33 -29.32 23.76 4.90
C PRO A 33 -30.48 24.10 3.96
N ARG A 34 -31.36 23.14 3.59
CA ARG A 34 -32.50 23.40 2.71
C ARG A 34 -33.63 24.23 3.34
N HIS A 35 -33.65 24.36 4.66
CA HIS A 35 -34.65 25.16 5.38
C HIS A 35 -34.03 26.45 5.96
N GLU A 36 -32.80 26.78 5.56
CA GLU A 36 -32.12 27.98 6.03
C GLU A 36 -32.71 29.22 5.37
N HIS A 37 -33.06 30.24 6.17
CA HIS A 37 -33.75 31.44 5.71
C HIS A 37 -32.80 32.60 5.39
N SER A 38 -31.56 32.55 5.88
CA SER A 38 -30.52 33.52 5.56
C SER A 38 -29.58 32.97 4.49
N ILE A 39 -29.39 33.76 3.42
CA ILE A 39 -28.44 33.41 2.36
C ILE A 39 -27.00 33.24 2.88
N GLU A 40 -26.62 33.99 3.91
CA GLU A 40 -25.30 33.90 4.54
C GLU A 40 -25.15 32.60 5.32
N HIS A 41 -26.15 32.26 6.15
CA HIS A 41 -26.17 30.99 6.87
C HIS A 41 -26.27 29.80 5.91
N PHE A 42 -27.02 29.93 4.82
CA PHE A 42 -27.13 28.89 3.79
C PHE A 42 -25.75 28.60 3.18
N LYS A 43 -25.03 29.64 2.76
CA LYS A 43 -23.67 29.51 2.21
C LYS A 43 -22.72 28.89 3.23
N LYS A 44 -22.77 29.31 4.50
CA LYS A 44 -21.94 28.74 5.59
C LYS A 44 -22.21 27.25 5.80
N ASN A 45 -23.48 26.86 5.90
CA ASN A 45 -23.89 25.48 6.13
C ASN A 45 -23.57 24.59 4.92
N LEU A 46 -23.77 25.10 3.71
CA LEU A 46 -23.41 24.42 2.46
C LEU A 46 -21.90 24.18 2.36
N LYS A 47 -21.10 25.22 2.63
CA LYS A 47 -19.64 25.12 2.68
C LYS A 47 -19.19 24.11 3.72
N THR A 48 -19.80 24.11 4.90
CA THR A 48 -19.49 23.15 5.97
C THR A 48 -19.84 21.72 5.56
N HIS A 49 -20.97 21.50 4.89
CA HIS A 49 -21.39 20.19 4.40
C HIS A 49 -20.43 19.64 3.33
N TYR A 50 -20.12 20.42 2.29
CA TYR A 50 -19.17 19.99 1.26
C TYR A 50 -17.76 19.86 1.80
N PHE A 51 -17.34 20.73 2.72
CA PHE A 51 -16.07 20.56 3.43
C PHE A 51 -16.07 19.22 4.16
N ARG A 52 -17.11 18.85 4.92
CA ARG A 52 -17.20 17.54 5.58
C ARG A 52 -17.18 16.37 4.59
N LEU A 53 -17.89 16.47 3.46
CA LEU A 53 -17.87 15.44 2.42
C LEU A 53 -16.46 15.28 1.80
N ALA A 54 -15.77 16.38 1.54
CA ALA A 54 -14.40 16.36 1.03
C ALA A 54 -13.37 15.95 2.10
N SER A 55 -13.63 16.27 3.36
CA SER A 55 -12.81 15.95 4.54
C SER A 55 -13.04 14.54 5.06
N ARG A 56 -13.94 13.76 4.45
CA ARG A 56 -14.07 12.31 4.70
C ARG A 56 -12.85 11.50 4.27
N LYS A 57 -11.78 12.14 3.79
CA LYS A 57 -10.46 11.52 3.79
C LYS A 57 -10.10 11.25 5.25
N GLN A 58 -10.32 10.03 5.71
CA GLN A 58 -9.84 9.59 7.02
C GLN A 58 -8.35 9.94 7.12
N PRO A 59 -7.87 10.45 8.26
CA PRO A 59 -6.45 10.65 8.47
C PRO A 59 -5.73 9.33 8.18
N VAL A 60 -4.69 9.39 7.36
CA VAL A 60 -3.85 8.24 7.08
C VAL A 60 -2.64 8.33 8.01
N GLY A 61 -2.54 7.40 8.95
CA GLY A 61 -1.34 7.19 9.75
C GLY A 61 -0.39 6.24 9.03
N TYR A 62 0.91 6.38 9.28
CA TYR A 62 1.89 5.39 8.89
C TYR A 62 2.92 5.22 10.00
N SER A 63 3.46 4.02 10.16
CA SER A 63 4.56 3.76 11.08
C SER A 63 5.60 2.86 10.42
N THR A 64 6.85 2.97 10.88
CA THR A 64 7.94 2.12 10.41
C THR A 64 8.86 1.76 11.56
N THR A 65 9.29 0.50 11.57
CA THR A 65 10.21 -0.03 12.59
C THR A 65 11.34 -0.78 11.90
N TYR A 66 12.58 -0.59 12.36
CA TYR A 66 13.76 -1.24 11.81
C TYR A 66 14.39 -2.13 12.87
N TYR A 67 14.46 -3.43 12.59
CA TYR A 67 15.04 -4.40 13.50
C TYR A 67 16.43 -4.81 13.01
N ARG A 68 17.46 -4.58 13.83
CA ARG A 68 18.86 -4.91 13.48
C ARG A 68 19.20 -6.39 13.64
N ASN A 69 18.73 -7.03 14.71
CA ASN A 69 19.27 -8.32 15.16
C ASN A 69 18.23 -9.46 15.17
N ILE A 70 17.04 -9.25 14.63
CA ILE A 70 16.02 -10.31 14.56
C ILE A 70 16.13 -11.17 13.31
N SER A 71 17.04 -10.83 12.38
CA SER A 71 17.33 -11.63 11.18
C SER A 71 17.59 -13.09 11.53
N ASN A 72 18.30 -13.34 12.64
CA ASN A 72 18.67 -14.68 13.11
C ASN A 72 17.50 -15.47 13.70
N LEU A 73 16.34 -14.85 13.90
CA LEU A 73 15.13 -15.52 14.40
C LEU A 73 14.31 -16.15 13.27
N PHE A 74 14.61 -15.82 12.00
CA PHE A 74 13.84 -16.21 10.82
C PHE A 74 14.59 -17.24 9.97
N HIS A 75 14.90 -18.40 10.55
CA HIS A 75 15.70 -19.46 9.93
C HIS A 75 14.89 -20.54 9.16
N GLU A 76 13.66 -20.26 8.74
CA GLU A 76 12.87 -21.24 7.98
C GLU A 76 13.05 -21.06 6.46
N TYR A 77 13.77 -22.02 5.87
CA TYR A 77 14.44 -22.02 4.55
C TYR A 77 13.54 -22.23 3.33
N TYR A 78 12.22 -22.09 3.43
CA TYR A 78 11.34 -22.37 2.31
C TYR A 78 10.63 -21.10 1.84
N LEU A 79 11.14 -20.53 0.74
CA LEU A 79 10.41 -19.53 -0.04
C LEU A 79 9.09 -20.16 -0.49
N SER A 80 7.96 -19.70 0.06
CA SER A 80 6.65 -20.21 -0.34
C SER A 80 6.27 -19.69 -1.74
N GLU A 81 6.25 -20.63 -2.70
CA GLU A 81 5.62 -20.62 -4.04
C GLU A 81 6.11 -19.59 -5.09
N GLY A 82 6.71 -20.12 -6.18
CA GLY A 82 6.60 -19.51 -7.53
C GLY A 82 7.88 -19.06 -8.25
N SER A 83 8.81 -19.99 -8.58
CA SER A 83 9.99 -19.77 -9.45
C SER A 83 11.27 -19.22 -8.80
N VAL A 84 11.61 -19.72 -7.62
CA VAL A 84 13.01 -20.14 -7.44
C VAL A 84 12.97 -21.63 -7.73
N THR A 85 13.49 -22.03 -8.90
CA THR A 85 13.83 -23.45 -9.14
C THR A 85 14.43 -23.98 -7.85
N ALA A 86 14.06 -25.17 -7.39
CA ALA A 86 14.66 -25.82 -6.23
C ALA A 86 16.18 -25.98 -6.44
N THR A 87 16.90 -24.88 -6.31
CA THR A 87 18.34 -24.78 -6.27
C THR A 87 18.65 -25.11 -4.84
N ASN A 88 19.62 -25.99 -4.62
CA ASN A 88 20.21 -26.26 -3.30
C ASN A 88 20.98 -25.03 -2.75
N GLU A 89 20.47 -23.83 -3.00
CA GLU A 89 21.03 -22.55 -2.58
C GLU A 89 20.38 -22.15 -1.26
N SER A 90 21.24 -21.98 -0.25
CA SER A 90 20.86 -21.40 1.03
C SER A 90 20.69 -19.90 0.86
N TYR A 91 19.71 -19.33 1.55
CA TYR A 91 19.47 -17.89 1.63
C TYR A 91 19.48 -17.45 3.08
N ASP A 92 20.17 -16.35 3.32
CA ASP A 92 20.25 -15.68 4.61
C ASP A 92 19.67 -14.27 4.48
N VAL A 93 19.11 -13.75 5.58
CA VAL A 93 18.73 -12.34 5.65
C VAL A 93 20.02 -11.50 5.67
N ASN A 94 20.23 -10.72 4.61
CA ASN A 94 21.43 -9.89 4.41
C ASN A 94 21.14 -8.37 4.51
N SER A 95 20.15 -8.01 5.33
CA SER A 95 19.79 -6.64 5.66
C SER A 95 19.17 -6.55 7.05
N VAL A 96 18.84 -5.34 7.50
CA VAL A 96 17.85 -5.16 8.57
C VAL A 96 16.46 -5.60 8.10
N VAL A 97 15.59 -5.97 9.04
CA VAL A 97 14.17 -6.20 8.77
C VAL A 97 13.40 -4.89 8.98
N ILE A 98 12.57 -4.51 8.02
CA ILE A 98 11.85 -3.23 7.98
C ILE A 98 10.35 -3.50 8.04
N ASP A 99 9.71 -3.14 9.13
CA ASP A 99 8.25 -3.05 9.21
C ASP A 99 7.77 -1.70 8.65
N PHE A 100 6.70 -1.75 7.89
CA PHE A 100 5.97 -0.58 7.44
C PHE A 100 4.48 -0.86 7.42
N SER A 101 3.71 -0.01 8.09
CA SER A 101 2.25 -0.13 8.20
C SER A 101 1.56 1.20 7.88
N ILE A 102 0.35 1.10 7.31
CA ILE A 102 -0.52 2.23 7.01
C ILE A 102 -1.87 2.00 7.69
N GLU A 103 -2.40 3.04 8.33
CA GLU A 103 -3.72 3.02 8.95
C GLU A 103 -4.63 4.10 8.35
N PRO A 104 -5.86 3.75 7.91
CA PRO A 104 -6.40 2.39 7.82
C PRO A 104 -5.67 1.55 6.77
N THR A 105 -5.58 0.23 6.99
CA THR A 105 -4.90 -0.70 6.08
C THR A 105 -5.51 -0.61 4.68
N PRO A 106 -4.72 -0.24 3.65
CA PRO A 106 -5.22 -0.16 2.29
C PRO A 106 -5.41 -1.56 1.70
N THR A 107 -6.45 -1.75 0.88
CA THR A 107 -6.64 -3.00 0.13
C THR A 107 -5.53 -3.24 -0.90
N SER A 108 -4.94 -2.18 -1.43
CA SER A 108 -3.82 -2.23 -2.38
C SER A 108 -3.09 -0.89 -2.40
N LEU A 109 -1.79 -0.91 -2.65
CA LEU A 109 -0.99 0.29 -2.81
C LEU A 109 -1.07 0.80 -4.25
N GLN A 110 -1.60 2.02 -4.45
CA GLN A 110 -1.64 2.68 -5.77
C GLN A 110 -0.23 2.97 -6.32
N ARG A 111 0.75 3.11 -5.44
CA ARG A 111 2.17 3.25 -5.78
C ARG A 111 2.96 2.25 -4.93
N PRO A 112 3.84 1.44 -5.54
CA PRO A 112 4.62 0.46 -4.79
C PRO A 112 5.56 1.17 -3.81
N LEU A 113 5.79 0.54 -2.66
CA LEU A 113 6.84 0.96 -1.74
C LEU A 113 8.19 0.66 -2.38
N VAL A 114 9.11 1.62 -2.30
CA VAL A 114 10.49 1.44 -2.76
C VAL A 114 11.38 1.46 -1.53
N ILE A 115 12.08 0.36 -1.29
CA ILE A 115 12.97 0.19 -0.14
C ILE A 115 14.39 -0.04 -0.66
N LYS A 116 15.35 0.69 -0.09
CA LYS A 116 16.77 0.55 -0.35
C LYS A 116 17.41 -0.17 0.84
N PHE A 117 17.99 -1.33 0.59
CA PHE A 117 18.70 -2.13 1.57
C PHE A 117 20.20 -1.99 1.37
N GLU A 118 20.92 -1.77 2.46
CA GLU A 118 22.37 -1.94 2.54
C GLU A 118 22.68 -3.40 2.86
N HIS A 119 23.68 -3.97 2.18
CA HIS A 119 24.10 -5.35 2.41
C HIS A 119 24.86 -5.43 3.73
N VAL A 120 24.52 -6.39 4.58
CA VAL A 120 25.31 -6.71 5.78
C VAL A 120 26.62 -7.39 5.38
N GLN A 121 26.56 -8.30 4.42
CA GLN A 121 27.65 -9.05 3.83
C GLN A 121 27.76 -8.74 2.34
N VAL A 122 28.89 -8.15 1.92
CA VAL A 122 29.12 -7.73 0.52
C VAL A 122 29.49 -8.88 -0.41
N ASN A 123 29.90 -10.03 0.13
CA ASN A 123 30.28 -11.23 -0.62
C ASN A 123 29.11 -12.16 -0.93
N TYR A 124 27.89 -11.84 -0.48
CA TYR A 124 26.70 -12.63 -0.79
C TYR A 124 26.22 -12.32 -2.21
N SER A 125 25.59 -13.29 -2.86
CA SER A 125 25.06 -13.19 -4.23
C SER A 125 23.56 -13.45 -4.28
N ASN A 126 22.96 -13.40 -5.48
CA ASN A 126 21.55 -13.76 -5.71
C ASN A 126 20.55 -13.01 -4.80
N PRO A 127 20.40 -11.67 -4.95
CA PRO A 127 19.48 -10.91 -4.12
C PRO A 127 18.01 -11.22 -4.40
N VAL A 128 17.26 -11.49 -3.34
CA VAL A 128 15.82 -11.72 -3.35
C VAL A 128 15.17 -10.71 -2.41
N CYS A 129 14.32 -9.86 -2.97
CA CYS A 129 13.43 -9.02 -2.18
C CYS A 129 12.38 -9.93 -1.54
N ALA A 130 12.22 -9.87 -0.22
CA ALA A 130 11.25 -10.71 0.46
C ALA A 130 10.47 -9.95 1.53
N PHE A 131 9.39 -10.58 1.97
CA PHE A 131 8.57 -10.14 3.07
C PHE A 131 8.20 -11.34 3.95
N TRP A 132 7.90 -11.09 5.23
CA TRP A 132 7.44 -12.13 6.13
C TRP A 132 5.95 -12.38 5.93
N ASP A 133 5.63 -13.55 5.38
CA ASP A 133 4.27 -14.04 5.21
C ASP A 133 3.85 -14.80 6.47
N PHE A 134 3.04 -14.16 7.31
CA PHE A 134 2.51 -14.76 8.53
C PHE A 134 1.51 -15.89 8.25
N ASP A 135 0.90 -15.92 7.06
CA ASP A 135 -0.12 -16.87 6.66
C ASP A 135 0.44 -17.97 5.74
N ALA A 136 1.77 -18.07 5.64
CA ALA A 136 2.43 -19.04 4.78
C ALA A 136 2.00 -20.49 5.11
N LEU A 137 1.63 -21.22 4.06
CA LEU A 137 1.13 -22.59 4.18
C LEU A 137 2.21 -23.53 4.71
N TYR A 138 1.81 -24.44 5.60
CA TYR A 138 2.66 -25.49 6.18
C TYR A 138 3.81 -24.98 7.07
N THR A 139 3.89 -23.67 7.34
CA THR A 139 4.87 -23.05 8.24
C THR A 139 4.14 -22.34 9.39
N PRO A 140 4.04 -22.95 10.58
CA PRO A 140 3.16 -22.45 11.65
C PRO A 140 3.53 -21.08 12.21
N ASN A 141 4.75 -20.59 11.93
CA ASN A 141 5.23 -19.28 12.37
C ASN A 141 5.34 -18.26 11.22
N GLY A 142 4.91 -18.63 10.02
CA GLY A 142 5.14 -17.87 8.79
C GLY A 142 6.45 -18.25 8.09
N ALA A 143 6.67 -17.64 6.93
CA ALA A 143 7.88 -17.85 6.12
C ALA A 143 8.23 -16.61 5.30
N TRP A 144 9.46 -16.54 4.79
CA TRP A 144 9.80 -15.54 3.80
C TRP A 144 9.13 -15.86 2.46
N SER A 145 8.47 -14.86 1.87
CA SER A 145 7.92 -14.93 0.52
C SER A 145 8.41 -13.75 -0.31
N PHE A 146 8.46 -13.93 -1.63
CA PHE A 146 8.78 -12.88 -2.61
C PHE A 146 7.55 -12.46 -3.42
N SER A 147 6.37 -13.02 -3.13
CA SER A 147 5.12 -12.62 -3.77
C SER A 147 4.87 -11.11 -3.60
N GLY A 148 4.46 -10.41 -4.66
CA GLY A 148 4.26 -8.96 -4.62
C GLY A 148 5.54 -8.12 -4.43
N SER A 149 6.72 -8.74 -4.47
CA SER A 149 8.01 -8.07 -4.41
C SER A 149 8.75 -8.08 -5.76
N LYS A 150 9.56 -7.05 -6.01
CA LYS A 150 10.34 -6.91 -7.25
C LYS A 150 11.73 -6.36 -6.97
N LEU A 151 12.76 -7.04 -7.48
CA LEU A 151 14.12 -6.52 -7.54
C LEU A 151 14.20 -5.42 -8.61
N VAL A 152 14.59 -4.20 -8.22
CA VAL A 152 14.70 -3.06 -9.13
C VAL A 152 16.12 -2.92 -9.65
N THR A 153 17.08 -2.88 -8.74
CA THR A 153 18.51 -2.80 -9.05
C THR A 153 19.32 -3.39 -7.91
N THR A 154 20.47 -3.94 -8.24
CA THR A 154 21.48 -4.37 -7.27
C THR A 154 22.85 -3.88 -7.73
N SER A 155 23.63 -3.36 -6.80
CA SER A 155 25.02 -2.95 -6.98
C SER A 155 25.84 -3.44 -5.80
N GLU A 156 27.15 -3.21 -5.82
CA GLU A 156 28.02 -3.54 -4.68
C GLU A 156 27.51 -2.85 -3.40
N GLY A 157 27.12 -3.65 -2.40
CA GLY A 157 26.67 -3.18 -1.09
C GLY A 157 25.22 -2.66 -1.00
N ILE A 158 24.48 -2.55 -2.10
CA ILE A 158 23.14 -1.93 -2.11
C ILE A 158 22.18 -2.68 -3.03
N THR A 159 20.98 -2.97 -2.53
CA THR A 159 19.86 -3.47 -3.34
C THR A 159 18.63 -2.58 -3.17
N VAL A 160 17.90 -2.34 -4.27
CA VAL A 160 16.62 -1.63 -4.26
C VAL A 160 15.48 -2.59 -4.62
N CYS A 161 14.47 -2.63 -3.77
CA CYS A 161 13.29 -3.48 -3.88
C CYS A 161 12.01 -2.65 -4.00
N GLN A 162 11.02 -3.20 -4.70
CA GLN A 162 9.65 -2.70 -4.77
C GLN A 162 8.68 -3.70 -4.16
N TYR A 163 7.68 -3.19 -3.42
CA TYR A 163 6.63 -4.00 -2.78
C TYR A 163 5.24 -3.39 -3.02
N ASP A 164 4.22 -4.23 -3.20
CA ASP A 164 2.84 -3.79 -3.48
C ASP A 164 1.89 -3.85 -2.26
N HIS A 165 2.42 -4.22 -1.09
CA HIS A 165 1.71 -4.34 0.18
C HIS A 165 2.53 -3.77 1.34
N THR A 166 1.98 -3.82 2.56
CA THR A 166 2.59 -3.32 3.81
C THR A 166 2.75 -4.48 4.79
N THR A 167 3.96 -4.74 5.28
CA THR A 167 4.30 -5.82 6.24
C THR A 167 5.74 -5.61 6.73
N ASN A 168 6.46 -6.69 7.03
CA ASN A 168 7.86 -6.78 7.37
C ASN A 168 8.68 -7.21 6.15
N PHE A 169 9.66 -6.41 5.74
CA PHE A 169 10.47 -6.62 4.54
C PHE A 169 11.93 -6.89 4.88
N ALA A 170 12.58 -7.69 4.05
CA ALA A 170 14.02 -7.94 4.13
C ALA A 170 14.62 -8.23 2.76
N LEU A 171 15.94 -8.09 2.66
CA LEU A 171 16.73 -8.59 1.55
C LEU A 171 17.33 -9.94 1.94
N LEU A 172 17.00 -10.98 1.19
CA LEU A 172 17.63 -12.29 1.30
C LEU A 172 18.72 -12.40 0.23
N MET A 173 19.87 -12.97 0.59
CA MET A 173 20.96 -13.22 -0.35
C MET A 173 21.63 -14.56 -0.02
N SER A 174 22.23 -15.20 -1.02
CA SER A 174 22.96 -16.44 -0.84
C SER A 174 24.41 -16.17 -0.39
N PRO A 175 24.90 -16.82 0.68
CA PRO A 175 26.29 -16.72 1.12
C PRO A 175 27.32 -17.31 0.14
N GLY A 176 26.87 -18.04 -0.89
CA GLY A 176 27.73 -18.88 -1.74
C GLY A 176 28.13 -20.17 -1.02
N ARG A 177 28.49 -21.22 -1.78
CA ARG A 177 29.08 -22.42 -1.18
C ARG A 177 30.48 -22.10 -0.66
N ALA A 178 30.77 -22.48 0.58
CA ALA A 178 32.15 -22.66 1.00
C ALA A 178 32.78 -23.71 0.08
N VAL A 179 33.80 -23.32 -0.68
CA VAL A 179 34.70 -24.29 -1.31
C VAL A 179 35.49 -24.89 -0.16
N ILE A 180 35.13 -26.11 0.26
CA ILE A 180 35.99 -26.90 1.13
C ILE A 180 37.22 -27.23 0.28
N ILE A 181 38.35 -26.61 0.64
CA ILE A 181 39.65 -26.97 0.08
C ILE A 181 40.09 -28.19 0.89
N ASP A 182 39.91 -29.39 0.32
CA ASP A 182 40.50 -30.63 0.84
C ASP A 182 42.02 -30.64 0.61
#